data_AF-A0A7S1T4X5-F1
#
_entry.id   AF-A0A7S1T4X5-F1
#
_cell.length_a   1.000
_cell.length_b   1.000
_cell.length_c   1.000
_cell.angle_alpha   90.00
_cell.angle_beta   90.00
_cell.angle_gamma   90.00
#
_symmetry.space_group_name_H-M   'P 1'
#
loop_
_entity.id
_entity.type
_entity.pdbx_description
1 polymer ?
#
loop_
_entity_poly.entity_id
_entity_poly.type
_entity_poly.pdbx_seq_one_letter_code
_entity_poly.pdbx_strand_id
1 'polypeptide(L)'
;MFFASDNWAGAHPSISQNLTRHAEGFTSAYGSSALETKVKRTFNELFERDVAVYFVGTGTAANALALTAFNRPGGVSFCHREAHMIQDECGAPQYFTGGARLHAIDGALGRLDPANLTRELARFPRD
;
A
#
# COMPACT_ATOMS: atom_id res chain seq x y z
N MET A 1 24.19 10.30 -14.53
CA MET A 1 22.86 9.66 -14.57
C MET A 1 22.80 8.70 -13.39
N PHE A 2 21.79 8.82 -12.53
CA PHE A 2 21.64 7.97 -11.34
C PHE A 2 20.66 6.84 -11.67
N PHE A 3 21.09 5.59 -11.47
CA PHE A 3 20.33 4.38 -11.83
C PHE A 3 20.12 3.43 -10.65
N ALA A 4 20.31 3.91 -9.41
CA ALA A 4 20.16 3.09 -8.21
C ALA A 4 18.69 2.87 -7.86
N SER A 5 17.93 3.96 -7.73
CA SER A 5 16.49 3.93 -7.47
C SER A 5 15.83 5.22 -7.94
N ASP A 6 14.56 5.14 -8.27
CA ASP A 6 13.67 6.27 -8.54
C ASP A 6 13.32 7.07 -7.28
N ASN A 7 13.40 6.47 -6.08
CA ASN A 7 13.19 7.18 -4.82
C ASN A 7 14.29 8.22 -4.48
N TRP A 8 15.33 8.32 -5.31
CA TRP A 8 16.33 9.40 -5.27
C TRP A 8 15.88 10.64 -6.04
N ALA A 9 14.84 10.53 -6.87
CA ALA A 9 14.31 11.67 -7.60
C ALA A 9 13.58 12.63 -6.65
N GLY A 10 13.75 13.93 -6.88
CA GLY A 10 12.95 14.96 -6.21
C GLY A 10 11.50 15.01 -6.70
N ALA A 11 10.68 15.84 -6.06
CA ALA A 11 9.30 16.04 -6.48
C ALA A 11 9.20 16.76 -7.84
N HIS A 12 8.21 16.38 -8.65
CA HIS A 12 7.88 17.09 -9.89
C HIS A 12 7.53 18.57 -9.60
N PRO A 13 7.92 19.56 -10.44
CA PRO A 13 7.70 20.99 -10.15
C PRO A 13 6.25 21.37 -9.82
N SER A 14 5.28 20.72 -10.47
CA SER A 14 3.85 20.93 -10.20
C SER A 14 3.44 20.55 -8.77
N ILE A 15 4.15 19.61 -8.12
CA ILE A 15 3.89 19.24 -6.72
C ILE A 15 4.33 20.39 -5.81
N SER A 16 5.57 20.87 -5.96
CA SER A 16 6.10 21.97 -5.16
C SER A 16 5.28 23.26 -5.33
N GLN A 17 4.87 23.58 -6.56
CA GLN A 17 4.00 24.73 -6.82
C GLN A 17 2.63 24.59 -6.17
N ASN A 18 2.04 23.40 -6.14
CA ASN A 18 0.76 23.18 -5.46
C ASN A 18 0.91 23.25 -3.94
N LEU A 19 2.03 22.80 -3.36
CA LEU A 19 2.31 22.98 -1.94
C LEU A 19 2.32 24.47 -1.58
N THR A 20 3.04 25.31 -2.34
CA THR A 20 3.04 26.76 -2.13
C THR A 20 1.64 27.36 -2.29
N ARG A 21 0.90 26.97 -3.34
CA ARG A 21 -0.46 27.47 -3.58
C ARG A 21 -1.43 27.18 -2.43
N HIS A 22 -1.25 26.07 -1.74
CA HIS A 22 -2.11 25.64 -0.63
C HIS A 22 -1.50 25.92 0.76
N ALA A 23 -0.43 26.72 0.84
CA ALA A 23 0.23 27.05 2.10
C ALA A 23 -0.45 28.21 2.86
N GLU A 24 -1.30 28.99 2.20
CA GLU A 24 -1.97 30.16 2.78
C GLU A 24 -3.38 29.83 3.32
N GLY A 25 -3.85 30.63 4.28
CA GLY A 25 -5.20 30.56 4.82
C GLY A 25 -5.42 29.45 5.84
N PHE A 26 -6.68 29.06 6.03
CA PHE A 26 -7.08 28.02 6.97
C PHE A 26 -7.81 26.89 6.24
N THR A 27 -7.52 25.66 6.63
CA THR A 27 -8.20 24.46 6.15
C THR A 27 -8.52 23.55 7.31
N SER A 28 -9.59 22.78 7.20
CA SER A 28 -9.93 21.79 8.22
C SER A 28 -8.92 20.64 8.20
N ALA A 29 -8.56 20.19 9.41
CA ALA A 29 -7.61 19.10 9.58
C ALA A 29 -8.25 17.72 9.33
N TYR A 30 -7.39 16.69 9.26
CA TYR A 30 -7.75 15.27 9.34
C TYR A 30 -8.89 14.83 8.42
N GLY A 31 -8.78 15.05 7.12
CA GLY A 31 -9.66 14.32 6.20
C GLY A 31 -10.81 15.13 5.56
N SER A 32 -11.00 16.38 6.00
CA SER A 32 -12.28 17.08 5.85
C SER A 32 -12.23 18.32 4.95
N SER A 33 -11.10 18.57 4.29
CA SER A 33 -10.91 19.77 3.47
C SER A 33 -11.54 19.66 2.07
N ALA A 34 -11.80 20.81 1.44
CA ALA A 34 -12.27 20.86 0.05
C ALA A 34 -11.27 20.24 -0.95
N LEU A 35 -9.97 20.39 -0.69
CA LEU A 35 -8.92 19.78 -1.51
C LEU A 35 -9.00 18.24 -1.44
N GLU A 36 -9.22 17.71 -0.25
CA GLU A 36 -9.35 16.28 -0.07
C GLU A 36 -10.62 15.72 -0.75
N THR A 37 -11.75 16.41 -0.63
CA THR A 37 -12.97 16.05 -1.35
C THR A 37 -12.73 16.00 -2.87
N LYS A 38 -11.94 16.94 -3.40
CA LYS A 38 -11.56 16.94 -4.82
C LYS A 38 -10.71 15.71 -5.17
N VAL A 39 -9.70 15.37 -4.36
CA VAL A 39 -8.86 14.18 -4.61
C VAL A 39 -9.70 12.90 -4.55
N LYS A 40 -10.56 12.74 -3.54
CA LYS A 40 -11.48 11.59 -3.43
C LYS A 40 -12.34 11.42 -4.68
N ARG A 41 -12.92 12.52 -5.19
CA ARG A 41 -13.68 12.49 -6.44
C ARG A 41 -12.84 12.07 -7.64
N THR A 42 -11.62 12.62 -7.78
CA THR A 42 -10.71 12.24 -8.87
C THR A 42 -10.36 10.75 -8.83
N PHE A 43 -10.19 10.16 -7.64
CA PHE A 43 -10.02 8.72 -7.50
C PHE A 43 -11.28 7.94 -7.91
N ASN A 44 -12.48 8.39 -7.52
CA ASN A 44 -13.71 7.72 -7.95
C ASN A 44 -13.87 7.76 -9.48
N GLU A 45 -13.56 8.89 -10.11
CA GLU A 45 -13.56 9.04 -11.58
C GLU A 45 -12.52 8.10 -12.23
N LEU A 46 -11.30 8.05 -11.69
CA LEU A 46 -10.22 7.20 -12.21
C LEU A 46 -10.53 5.70 -12.11
N PHE A 47 -11.14 5.28 -11.01
CA PHE A 47 -11.48 3.87 -10.76
C PHE A 47 -12.90 3.50 -11.23
N GLU A 48 -13.63 4.45 -11.81
CA GLU A 48 -15.00 4.30 -12.32
C GLU A 48 -15.98 3.72 -11.28
N ARG A 49 -15.70 3.98 -9.99
CA ARG A 49 -16.48 3.49 -8.85
C ARG A 49 -16.15 4.32 -7.60
N ASP A 50 -17.09 4.38 -6.67
CA ASP A 50 -16.84 4.87 -5.31
C ASP A 50 -15.75 4.06 -4.59
N VAL A 51 -14.62 4.72 -4.32
CA VAL A 51 -13.49 4.18 -3.56
C VAL A 51 -13.24 4.99 -2.29
N ALA A 52 -12.69 4.32 -1.28
CA ALA A 52 -12.20 4.98 -0.09
C ALA A 52 -10.72 5.36 -0.28
N VAL A 53 -10.37 6.63 -0.02
CA VAL A 53 -9.00 7.15 -0.15
C VAL A 53 -8.49 7.57 1.22
N TYR A 54 -7.32 7.05 1.59
CA TYR A 54 -6.62 7.37 2.83
C TYR A 54 -5.17 7.75 2.50
N PHE A 55 -4.71 8.90 2.98
CA PHE A 55 -3.34 9.36 2.78
C PHE A 55 -2.44 8.86 3.91
N VAL A 56 -1.28 8.32 3.55
CA VAL A 56 -0.27 7.82 4.48
C VAL A 56 1.11 8.29 4.05
N GLY A 57 2.05 8.36 4.99
CA GLY A 57 3.36 8.97 4.74
C GLY A 57 4.32 8.13 3.89
N THR A 58 4.16 6.80 3.84
CA THR A 58 5.07 5.90 3.14
C THR A 58 4.35 4.69 2.54
N GLY A 59 4.98 4.03 1.56
CA GLY A 59 4.50 2.77 0.99
C GLY A 59 4.43 1.64 2.03
N THR A 60 5.42 1.54 2.92
CA THR A 60 5.41 0.57 4.04
C THR A 60 4.19 0.74 4.94
N ALA A 61 3.85 1.98 5.30
CA ALA A 61 2.65 2.23 6.10
C ALA A 61 1.36 1.86 5.33
N ALA A 62 1.30 2.16 4.02
CA ALA A 62 0.17 1.79 3.18
C ALA A 62 -0.05 0.27 3.16
N ASN A 63 1.01 -0.51 2.89
CA ASN A 63 0.94 -1.96 2.83
C ASN A 63 0.56 -2.57 4.19
N ALA A 64 1.22 -2.13 5.27
CA ALA A 64 0.97 -2.64 6.61
C ALA A 64 -0.46 -2.35 7.07
N LEU A 65 -0.97 -1.11 6.89
CA LEU A 65 -2.33 -0.74 7.27
C LEU A 65 -3.38 -1.45 6.41
N ALA A 66 -3.15 -1.56 5.10
CA ALA A 66 -4.04 -2.31 4.21
C ALA A 66 -4.12 -3.77 4.65
N LEU A 67 -3.00 -4.39 4.99
CA LEU A 67 -2.99 -5.77 5.50
C LEU A 67 -3.74 -5.88 6.81
N THR A 68 -3.53 -4.96 7.77
CA THR A 68 -4.25 -4.95 9.05
C THR A 68 -5.77 -4.89 8.86
N ALA A 69 -6.26 -4.13 7.87
CA ALA A 69 -7.70 -4.01 7.61
C ALA A 69 -8.36 -5.34 7.16
N PHE A 70 -7.60 -6.26 6.55
CA PHE A 70 -8.11 -7.55 6.09
C PHE A 70 -7.64 -8.75 6.92
N ASN A 71 -6.61 -8.56 7.74
CA ASN A 71 -6.03 -9.63 8.53
C ASN A 71 -6.97 -10.09 9.64
N ARG A 72 -6.90 -11.38 9.96
CA ARG A 72 -7.54 -11.99 11.13
C ARG A 72 -6.48 -12.36 12.15
N PRO A 73 -6.78 -12.39 13.46
CA PRO A 73 -5.85 -12.95 14.45
C PRO A 73 -5.36 -14.33 14.02
N GLY A 74 -4.03 -14.53 13.96
CA GLY A 74 -3.42 -15.78 13.47
C GLY A 74 -3.45 -15.99 11.95
N GLY A 75 -3.93 -15.01 11.18
CA GLY A 75 -4.05 -15.05 9.73
C GLY A 75 -2.74 -15.25 8.99
N VAL A 76 -2.85 -15.81 7.79
CA VAL A 76 -1.74 -16.03 6.86
C VAL A 76 -2.02 -15.26 5.58
N SER A 77 -1.11 -14.35 5.23
CA SER A 77 -1.18 -13.56 4.02
C SER A 77 -0.16 -14.06 3.01
N PHE A 78 -0.61 -14.32 1.79
CA PHE A 78 0.22 -14.87 0.72
C PHE A 78 0.75 -13.74 -0.15
N CYS A 79 2.06 -13.75 -0.42
CA CYS A 79 2.70 -12.78 -1.31
C CYS A 79 3.90 -13.41 -2.03
N HIS A 80 4.39 -12.74 -3.06
CA HIS A 80 5.55 -13.25 -3.79
C HIS A 80 6.77 -13.30 -2.87
N ARG A 81 7.67 -14.28 -3.07
CA ARG A 81 8.89 -14.42 -2.24
C ARG A 81 9.73 -13.13 -2.19
N GLU A 82 9.80 -12.41 -3.30
CA GLU A 82 10.54 -11.15 -3.43
C GLU A 82 9.65 -9.91 -3.20
N ALA A 83 8.46 -10.07 -2.63
CA ALA A 83 7.60 -8.93 -2.33
C ALA A 83 8.26 -7.99 -1.30
N HIS A 84 8.11 -6.69 -1.52
CA HIS A 84 8.63 -5.63 -0.64
C HIS A 84 8.21 -5.84 0.84
N MET A 85 6.97 -6.30 1.06
CA MET A 85 6.44 -6.66 2.39
C MET A 85 7.26 -7.72 3.14
N ILE A 86 7.95 -8.60 2.41
CA ILE A 86 8.87 -9.59 3.00
C ILE A 86 10.27 -9.00 3.12
N GLN A 87 10.77 -8.37 2.06
CA GLN A 87 12.21 -8.07 1.91
C GLN A 87 12.61 -6.73 2.55
N ASP A 88 11.79 -5.69 2.40
CA ASP A 88 12.25 -4.29 2.55
C ASP A 88 11.44 -3.49 3.57
N GLU A 89 10.45 -4.12 4.23
CA GLU A 89 9.58 -3.46 5.20
C GLU A 89 9.94 -3.75 6.66
N CYS A 90 11.05 -4.43 6.92
CA CYS A 90 11.58 -4.69 8.26
C CYS A 90 10.53 -5.28 9.24
N GLY A 91 9.64 -6.14 8.72
CA GLY A 91 8.58 -6.76 9.51
C GLY A 91 7.41 -5.84 9.89
N ALA A 92 7.29 -4.65 9.28
CA ALA A 92 6.17 -3.73 9.54
C ALA A 92 4.79 -4.39 9.35
N PRO A 93 4.52 -5.18 8.28
CA PRO A 93 3.23 -5.85 8.13
C PRO A 93 2.90 -6.75 9.33
N GLN A 94 3.86 -7.55 9.82
CA GLN A 94 3.67 -8.43 10.97
C GLN A 94 3.47 -7.64 12.27
N TYR A 95 4.18 -6.52 12.44
CA TYR A 95 4.01 -5.64 13.59
C TYR A 95 2.59 -5.03 13.64
N PHE A 96 2.15 -4.40 12.55
CA PHE A 96 0.86 -3.69 12.49
C PHE A 96 -0.34 -4.64 12.53
N THR A 97 -0.19 -5.88 12.06
CA THR A 97 -1.25 -6.88 12.09
C THR A 97 -1.38 -7.59 13.44
N GLY A 98 -0.48 -7.34 14.39
CA GLY A 98 -0.44 -8.05 15.66
C GLY A 98 0.05 -9.50 15.54
N GLY A 99 0.93 -9.78 14.57
CA GLY A 99 1.57 -11.08 14.41
C GLY A 99 1.01 -11.94 13.27
N ALA A 100 0.46 -11.35 12.21
CA ALA A 100 0.14 -12.13 11.00
C ALA A 100 1.40 -12.79 10.42
N ARG A 101 1.21 -13.92 9.74
CA ARG A 101 2.28 -14.58 9.01
C ARG A 101 2.23 -14.19 7.54
N LEU A 102 3.40 -13.89 6.96
CA LEU A 102 3.55 -13.78 5.51
C LEU A 102 4.05 -15.13 4.98
N HIS A 103 3.33 -15.70 4.02
CA HIS A 103 3.70 -16.94 3.34
C HIS A 103 4.15 -16.65 1.91
N ALA A 104 5.42 -16.92 1.65
CA ALA A 104 6.03 -16.68 0.35
C ALA A 104 5.55 -17.73 -0.67
N ILE A 105 5.18 -17.24 -1.85
CA ILE A 105 4.81 -18.05 -3.02
C ILE A 105 5.74 -17.69 -4.18
N ASP A 106 6.25 -18.71 -4.87
CA ASP A 106 7.11 -18.52 -6.03
C ASP A 106 6.33 -18.29 -7.31
N GLY A 107 6.95 -17.53 -8.21
CA GLY A 107 6.64 -17.55 -9.64
C GLY A 107 7.66 -16.72 -10.42
N ALA A 108 7.56 -16.75 -11.74
CA ALA A 108 8.52 -16.06 -12.60
C ALA A 108 8.25 -14.55 -12.64
N LEU A 109 9.32 -13.76 -12.80
CA LEU A 109 9.25 -12.32 -13.08
C LEU A 109 8.49 -11.51 -12.00
N GLY A 110 8.66 -11.89 -10.73
CA GLY A 110 8.02 -11.19 -9.60
C GLY A 110 6.51 -11.41 -9.50
N ARG A 111 5.96 -12.40 -10.22
CA ARG A 111 4.52 -12.73 -10.20
C ARG A 111 4.28 -14.01 -9.45
N LEU A 112 3.14 -14.08 -8.77
CA LEU A 112 2.66 -15.33 -8.17
C LEU A 112 2.33 -16.34 -9.27
N ASP A 113 2.93 -17.55 -9.20
CA ASP A 113 2.46 -18.65 -10.02
C ASP A 113 1.11 -19.17 -9.48
N PRO A 114 0.04 -19.21 -10.28
CA PRO A 114 -1.28 -19.60 -9.80
C PRO A 114 -1.36 -21.05 -9.31
N ALA A 115 -0.60 -21.97 -9.91
CA ALA A 115 -0.59 -23.37 -9.49
C ALA A 115 0.12 -23.54 -8.14
N ASN A 116 1.22 -22.81 -7.93
CA ASN A 116 1.88 -22.73 -6.63
C ASN A 116 0.97 -22.12 -5.56
N LEU A 117 0.30 -20.99 -5.86
CA LEU A 117 -0.64 -20.36 -4.93
C LEU A 117 -1.76 -21.34 -4.54
N THR A 118 -2.36 -22.03 -5.52
CA THR A 118 -3.43 -23.02 -5.26
C THR A 118 -2.93 -24.16 -4.37
N ARG A 119 -1.74 -24.69 -4.65
CA ARG A 119 -1.13 -25.75 -3.84
C ARG A 119 -0.89 -25.31 -2.40
N GLU A 120 -0.36 -24.10 -2.20
CA GLU A 120 -0.06 -23.60 -0.86
C GLU A 120 -1.33 -23.24 -0.08
N LEU A 121 -2.37 -22.70 -0.74
CA LEU A 121 -3.67 -22.47 -0.12
C LEU A 121 -4.29 -23.76 0.44
N ALA A 122 -4.12 -24.90 -0.23
CA ALA A 122 -4.62 -26.19 0.24
C ALA A 122 -4.01 -26.65 1.58
N ARG A 123 -2.88 -26.06 2.01
CA ARG A 123 -2.23 -26.34 3.30
C ARG A 123 -2.83 -25.53 4.46
N PHE A 124 -3.63 -24.51 4.15
CA PHE A 124 -4.31 -23.63 5.12
C PHE A 124 -5.82 -23.68 4.85
N PRO A 125 -6.49 -24.83 5.13
CA PRO A 125 -7.93 -24.95 4.93
C PRO A 125 -8.66 -23.88 5.73
N ARG A 126 -9.75 -23.36 5.16
CA ARG A 126 -10.69 -22.52 5.90
C ARG A 126 -11.45 -23.46 6.84
N ASP A 127 -11.22 -23.34 8.14
CA ASP A 127 -12.10 -23.95 9.14
C ASP A 127 -13.56 -23.53 8.91
#